data_AF-A0A7Y2DXN7-F1
#
_entry.id   AF-A0A7Y2DXN7-F1
#
_cell.length_a   1.000
_cell.length_b   1.000
_cell.length_c   1.000
_cell.angle_alpha   90.00
_cell.angle_beta   90.00
_cell.angle_gamma   90.00
#
_symmetry.space_group_name_H-M   'P 1'
#
loop_
_entity.id
_entity.type
_entity.pdbx_description
1 polymer ?
#
loop_
_entity_poly.entity_id
_entity_poly.type
_entity_poly.pdbx_seq_one_letter_code
_entity_poly.pdbx_strand_id
1 'polypeptide(L)'
;MKIVTTLFLFLAISCSAELLNPKTENEKFIQGKWHLSGTTGDDDKIAWFLEWEFNDGNFTQNGYPPIRKKGKHKVIKDEENSLTLKLFEQKGTWGEAASDLKIIVDRKNNTLSIQRKSGFKKVTNEERT
;
A
#
# COMPACT_ATOMS: atom_id res chain seq x y z
N MET A 1 -62.54 -15.66 -29.76
CA MET A 1 -61.95 -14.43 -29.18
C MET A 1 -60.62 -14.82 -28.56
N LYS A 2 -59.50 -14.41 -29.17
CA LYS A 2 -58.15 -14.73 -28.68
C LYS A 2 -57.41 -13.41 -28.41
N ILE A 3 -56.38 -13.53 -27.56
CA ILE A 3 -55.16 -12.68 -27.47
C ILE A 3 -55.31 -11.42 -26.59
N VAL A 4 -54.41 -11.08 -25.66
CA VAL A 4 -53.23 -11.72 -25.05
C VAL A 4 -52.96 -10.96 -23.74
N THR A 5 -52.56 -11.70 -22.71
CA THR A 5 -52.06 -11.18 -21.43
C THR A 5 -50.67 -10.58 -21.62
N THR A 6 -50.47 -9.29 -21.36
CA THR A 6 -49.12 -8.67 -21.37
C THR A 6 -48.61 -8.54 -19.94
N LEU A 7 -47.67 -9.42 -19.59
CA LEU A 7 -46.92 -9.43 -18.33
C LEU A 7 -45.65 -8.58 -18.50
N PHE A 8 -45.59 -7.42 -17.83
CA PHE A 8 -44.38 -6.59 -17.77
C PHE A 8 -43.45 -7.14 -16.66
N LEU A 9 -42.36 -7.82 -17.06
CA LEU A 9 -41.30 -8.23 -16.16
C LEU A 9 -40.15 -7.23 -16.25
N PHE A 10 -40.12 -6.24 -15.34
CA PHE A 10 -38.97 -5.35 -15.16
C PHE A 10 -37.89 -6.09 -14.38
N LEU A 11 -36.95 -6.72 -15.10
CA LEU A 11 -35.75 -7.31 -14.52
C LEU A 11 -34.71 -6.19 -14.32
N ALA A 12 -34.73 -5.54 -13.15
CA ALA A 12 -33.72 -4.57 -12.75
C ALA A 12 -32.41 -5.30 -12.41
N ILE A 13 -31.59 -5.57 -13.43
CA ILE A 13 -30.21 -6.00 -13.27
C ILE A 13 -29.40 -4.76 -12.86
N SER A 14 -29.44 -4.42 -11.57
CA SER A 14 -28.44 -3.53 -10.96
C SER A 14 -27.13 -4.31 -10.87
N CYS A 15 -26.43 -4.42 -12.00
CA CYS A 15 -25.06 -4.86 -12.03
C CYS A 15 -24.24 -3.73 -11.40
N SER A 16 -23.96 -3.85 -10.10
CA SER A 16 -22.99 -3.00 -9.42
C SER A 16 -21.63 -3.27 -10.03
N ALA A 17 -21.33 -2.54 -11.11
CA ALA A 17 -19.99 -2.45 -11.64
C ALA A 17 -19.16 -1.66 -10.64
N GLU A 18 -18.69 -2.34 -9.59
CA GLU A 18 -17.39 -2.01 -9.01
C GLU A 18 -16.37 -2.30 -10.11
N LEU A 19 -16.32 -1.40 -11.09
CA LEU A 19 -15.31 -1.34 -12.13
C LEU A 19 -13.97 -1.40 -11.41
N LEU A 20 -13.24 -2.49 -11.65
CA LEU A 20 -11.83 -2.64 -11.30
C LEU A 20 -11.10 -1.43 -11.85
N ASN A 21 -10.94 -0.39 -11.04
CA ASN A 21 -10.13 0.75 -11.41
C ASN A 21 -8.72 0.21 -11.62
N PRO A 22 -8.18 0.33 -12.85
CA PRO A 22 -6.86 -0.18 -13.13
C PRO A 22 -5.87 0.53 -12.21
N LYS A 23 -5.03 -0.24 -11.50
CA LYS A 23 -3.97 0.32 -10.65
C LYS A 23 -3.11 1.26 -11.49
N THR A 24 -2.74 2.39 -10.89
CA THR A 24 -1.82 3.34 -11.52
C THR A 24 -0.41 2.77 -11.57
N GLU A 25 0.48 3.40 -12.36
CA GLU A 25 1.89 3.00 -12.42
C GLU A 25 2.62 3.16 -11.08
N ASN A 26 2.27 4.18 -10.29
CA ASN A 26 2.81 4.32 -8.94
C ASN A 26 2.31 3.21 -8.00
N GLU A 27 1.01 2.93 -8.04
CA GLU A 27 0.42 1.87 -7.20
C GLU A 27 1.00 0.49 -7.54
N LYS A 28 1.20 0.19 -8.83
CA LYS A 28 1.88 -1.03 -9.28
C LYS A 28 3.33 -1.07 -8.79
N PHE A 29 4.06 0.03 -8.90
CA PHE A 29 5.48 0.10 -8.55
C PHE A 29 5.73 -0.21 -7.07
N ILE A 30 4.90 0.36 -6.18
CA ILE A 30 5.07 0.20 -4.73
C ILE A 30 4.75 -1.22 -4.22
N GLN A 31 4.10 -2.08 -5.01
CA GLN A 31 3.76 -3.44 -4.56
C GLN A 31 5.01 -4.25 -4.16
N GLY A 32 4.84 -5.14 -3.19
CA GLY A 32 5.89 -5.99 -2.63
C GLY A 32 6.56 -5.37 -1.40
N LYS A 33 7.70 -5.94 -1.03
CA LYS A 33 8.44 -5.59 0.19
C LYS A 33 9.58 -4.61 -0.10
N TRP A 34 9.74 -3.65 0.81
CA TRP A 34 10.73 -2.58 0.76
C TRP A 34 11.46 -2.49 2.09
N HIS A 35 12.78 -2.47 2.07
CA HIS A 35 13.64 -2.49 3.25
C HIS A 35 14.54 -1.26 3.31
N LEU A 36 14.75 -0.75 4.51
CA LEU A 36 15.73 0.28 4.83
C LEU A 36 16.35 -0.04 6.18
N SER A 37 17.67 0.01 6.29
CA SER A 37 18.40 -0.21 7.53
C SER A 37 19.50 0.83 7.72
N GLY A 38 20.04 0.87 8.94
CA GLY A 38 21.15 1.75 9.28
C GLY A 38 21.63 1.51 10.70
N THR A 39 22.48 2.41 11.18
CA THR A 39 22.93 2.46 12.57
C THR A 39 22.65 3.85 13.15
N THR A 40 22.52 3.95 14.47
CA THR A 40 22.41 5.23 15.21
C THR A 40 23.47 5.27 16.30
N GLY A 41 23.96 6.47 16.64
CA GLY A 41 24.98 6.70 17.67
C GLY A 41 26.40 6.73 17.11
N ASP A 42 27.24 7.61 17.65
CA ASP A 42 28.66 7.73 17.27
C ASP A 42 29.52 6.67 17.98
N ASP A 43 29.23 6.39 19.26
CA ASP A 43 30.03 5.48 20.10
C ASP A 43 29.41 4.07 20.21
N ASP A 44 28.09 3.98 20.45
CA ASP A 44 27.33 2.71 20.52
C ASP A 44 26.41 2.58 19.31
N LYS A 45 26.91 1.98 18.23
CA LYS A 45 26.15 1.79 16.97
C LYS A 45 24.99 0.82 17.17
N ILE A 46 23.80 1.33 17.43
CA ILE A 46 22.57 0.52 17.46
C ILE A 46 22.08 0.34 16.03
N ALA A 47 22.09 -0.90 15.55
CA ALA A 47 21.49 -1.25 14.26
C ALA A 47 19.97 -1.08 14.31
N TRP A 48 19.38 -0.59 13.23
CA TRP A 48 17.94 -0.48 13.05
C TRP A 48 17.55 -0.92 11.64
N PHE A 49 16.30 -1.35 11.49
CA PHE A 49 15.71 -1.54 10.18
C PHE A 49 14.22 -1.21 10.18
N LEU A 50 13.71 -0.95 8.99
CA LEU A 50 12.31 -0.76 8.71
C LEU A 50 11.96 -1.43 7.38
N GLU A 51 10.90 -2.22 7.41
CA GLU A 51 10.31 -2.86 6.25
C GLU A 51 8.88 -2.37 6.08
N TRP A 52 8.51 -2.11 4.82
CA TRP A 52 7.13 -1.94 4.39
C TRP A 52 6.80 -3.01 3.38
N GLU A 53 5.60 -3.57 3.45
CA GLU A 53 5.08 -4.47 2.42
C GLU A 53 3.69 -4.03 2.02
N PHE A 54 3.46 -3.88 0.71
CA PHE A 54 2.19 -3.45 0.14
C PHE A 54 1.67 -4.52 -0.82
N ASN A 55 0.50 -5.09 -0.53
CA ASN A 55 -0.12 -6.15 -1.32
C ASN A 55 -1.64 -5.90 -1.43
N ASP A 56 -2.10 -5.53 -2.62
CA ASP A 56 -3.53 -5.54 -2.99
C ASP A 56 -4.47 -4.95 -1.94
N GLY A 57 -4.22 -3.69 -1.56
CA GLY A 57 -5.06 -3.01 -0.56
C GLY A 57 -4.62 -3.23 0.89
N ASN A 58 -3.64 -4.08 1.16
CA ASN A 58 -3.11 -4.36 2.50
C ASN A 58 -1.69 -3.81 2.65
N PHE A 59 -1.33 -3.44 3.87
CA PHE A 59 0.05 -3.10 4.21
C PHE A 59 0.51 -3.79 5.49
N THR A 60 1.81 -4.06 5.56
CA THR A 60 2.51 -4.35 6.82
C THR A 60 3.74 -3.47 6.97
N GLN A 61 4.10 -3.18 8.21
CA GLN A 61 5.31 -2.48 8.60
C GLN A 61 5.98 -3.29 9.71
N ASN A 62 7.25 -3.65 9.50
CA ASN A 62 8.06 -4.34 10.50
C ASN A 62 9.36 -3.57 10.72
N GLY A 63 9.96 -3.64 11.90
CA GLY A 63 11.23 -2.94 12.15
C GLY A 63 11.90 -3.33 13.46
N TYR A 64 13.13 -2.86 13.62
CA TYR A 64 13.90 -2.91 14.86
C TYR A 64 14.45 -1.51 15.22
N PRO A 65 14.40 -1.04 16.49
CA PRO A 65 13.71 -1.62 17.65
C PRO A 65 12.26 -2.01 17.34
N PRO A 66 11.68 -3.01 18.03
CA PRO A 66 10.54 -3.76 17.52
C PRO A 66 9.35 -2.87 17.16
N ILE A 67 9.06 -2.81 15.86
CA ILE A 67 7.89 -2.16 15.29
C ILE A 67 7.12 -3.23 14.52
N ARG A 68 5.82 -3.33 14.75
CA ARG A 68 4.90 -4.19 14.00
C ARG A 68 3.60 -3.45 13.80
N LYS A 69 3.22 -3.19 12.55
CA LYS A 69 1.95 -2.57 12.21
C LYS A 69 1.39 -3.21 10.95
N LYS A 70 0.07 -3.34 10.88
CA LYS A 70 -0.63 -3.82 9.69
C LYS A 70 -1.98 -3.14 9.55
N GLY A 71 -2.54 -3.18 8.35
CA GLY A 71 -3.88 -2.66 8.10
C GLY A 71 -4.17 -2.64 6.60
N LYS A 72 -5.15 -1.83 6.23
CA LYS A 72 -5.53 -1.59 4.84
C LYS A 72 -5.04 -0.24 4.37
N HIS A 73 -4.86 -0.12 3.06
CA HIS A 73 -4.55 1.13 2.39
C HIS A 73 -5.44 1.37 1.17
N LYS A 74 -5.61 2.63 0.79
CA LYS A 74 -6.16 3.02 -0.52
C LYS A 74 -5.43 4.24 -1.05
N VAL A 75 -5.26 4.32 -2.37
CA VAL A 75 -4.73 5.53 -3.02
C VAL A 75 -5.75 6.65 -2.89
N ILE A 76 -5.32 7.81 -2.36
CA ILE A 76 -6.16 9.03 -2.27
C ILE A 76 -5.60 10.19 -3.08
N LYS A 77 -4.32 10.12 -3.48
CA LYS A 77 -3.69 11.05 -4.41
C LYS A 77 -2.60 10.33 -5.18
N ASP A 78 -2.55 10.56 -6.49
CA ASP A 78 -1.54 10.01 -7.38
C ASP A 78 -1.03 11.11 -8.31
N GLU A 79 0.28 11.37 -8.25
CA GLU A 79 1.00 12.36 -9.04
C GLU A 79 2.19 11.65 -9.70
N GLU A 80 2.77 12.22 -10.76
CA GLU A 80 3.80 11.60 -11.59
C GLU A 80 4.83 10.71 -10.85
N ASN A 81 5.42 11.23 -9.76
CA ASN A 81 6.42 10.53 -8.94
C ASN A 81 6.04 10.47 -7.45
N SER A 82 4.76 10.65 -7.11
CA SER A 82 4.31 10.71 -5.73
C SER A 82 2.94 10.05 -5.55
N LEU A 83 2.78 9.33 -4.45
CA LEU A 83 1.55 8.61 -4.09
C LEU A 83 1.22 8.92 -2.63
N THR A 84 -0.03 9.28 -2.36
CA THR A 84 -0.55 9.38 -1.00
C THR A 84 -1.56 8.28 -0.76
N LEU A 85 -1.28 7.44 0.23
CA LEU A 85 -2.16 6.38 0.69
C LEU A 85 -2.92 6.80 1.94
N LYS A 86 -4.21 6.49 2.02
CA LYS A 86 -4.94 6.47 3.29
C LYS A 86 -4.76 5.12 3.95
N LEU A 87 -4.22 5.08 5.16
CA LEU A 87 -4.12 3.90 6.00
C LEU A 87 -5.31 3.82 6.96
N PHE A 88 -5.95 2.65 7.06
CA PHE A 88 -7.14 2.42 7.88
C PHE A 88 -7.20 0.96 8.37
N GLU A 89 -8.11 0.68 9.31
CA GLU A 89 -8.22 -0.63 9.99
C GLU A 89 -6.86 -1.10 10.55
N GLN A 90 -6.15 -0.19 11.20
CA GLN A 90 -4.76 -0.40 11.60
C GLN A 90 -4.68 -1.12 12.94
N LYS A 91 -3.69 -2.01 13.09
CA LYS A 91 -3.34 -2.69 14.35
C LYS A 91 -1.83 -2.71 14.53
N GLY A 92 -1.35 -2.61 15.77
CA GLY A 92 0.08 -2.82 16.09
C GLY A 92 0.69 -1.76 17.01
N THR A 93 2.03 -1.58 16.89
CA THR A 93 2.87 -0.74 17.75
C THR A 93 2.44 0.73 17.80
N TRP A 94 1.87 1.24 16.71
CA TRP A 94 1.42 2.62 16.60
C TRP A 94 -0.10 2.65 16.53
N GLY A 95 -0.71 3.69 17.13
CA GLY A 95 -2.15 3.83 17.28
C GLY A 95 -3.00 3.50 16.04
N GLU A 96 -4.25 3.13 16.28
CA GLU A 96 -5.15 2.55 15.28
C GLU A 96 -5.86 3.60 14.40
N ALA A 97 -5.69 4.88 14.71
CA ALA A 97 -6.32 5.99 14.01
C ALA A 97 -5.88 6.07 12.54
N ALA A 98 -6.85 6.29 11.65
CA ALA A 98 -6.59 6.42 10.22
C ALA A 98 -5.61 7.58 9.94
N SER A 99 -4.65 7.35 9.05
CA SER A 99 -3.54 8.28 8.79
C SER A 99 -3.15 8.26 7.32
N ASP A 100 -2.44 9.30 6.89
CA ASP A 100 -2.01 9.44 5.50
C ASP A 100 -0.52 9.10 5.39
N LEU A 101 -0.17 8.31 4.39
CA LEU A 101 1.19 7.86 4.10
C LEU A 101 1.62 8.40 2.74
N LYS A 102 2.58 9.32 2.73
CA LYS A 102 3.18 9.82 1.51
C LYS A 102 4.35 8.94 1.08
N ILE A 103 4.36 8.56 -0.20
CA ILE A 103 5.41 7.79 -0.85
C ILE A 103 5.90 8.59 -2.06
N ILE A 104 7.22 8.73 -2.20
CA ILE A 104 7.87 9.27 -3.40
C ILE A 104 8.53 8.10 -4.12
N VAL A 105 8.29 8.02 -5.42
CA VAL A 105 8.75 6.93 -6.28
C VAL A 105 9.95 7.42 -7.09
N ASP A 106 11.10 6.75 -6.94
CA ASP A 106 12.26 6.92 -7.80
C ASP A 106 12.46 5.64 -8.62
N ARG A 107 11.88 5.64 -9.83
CA ARG A 107 11.94 4.52 -10.77
C ARG A 107 13.36 4.29 -11.29
N LYS A 108 14.14 5.37 -11.46
CA LYS A 108 15.50 5.31 -12.01
C LYS A 108 16.42 4.51 -11.08
N ASN A 109 16.32 4.74 -9.78
CA ASN A 109 17.16 4.09 -8.76
C ASN A 109 16.49 2.88 -8.09
N ASN A 110 15.29 2.53 -8.53
CA ASN A 110 14.43 1.50 -7.93
C ASN A 110 14.30 1.66 -6.41
N THR A 111 13.94 2.87 -5.96
CA THR A 111 13.82 3.21 -4.54
C THR A 111 12.52 3.91 -4.21
N LEU A 112 12.11 3.78 -2.96
CA LEU A 112 11.05 4.62 -2.38
C LEU A 112 11.63 5.58 -1.34
N SER A 113 10.96 6.73 -1.20
CA SER A 113 10.95 7.48 0.05
C SER A 113 9.58 7.38 0.68
N ILE A 114 9.51 6.90 1.92
CA ILE A 114 8.26 6.71 2.66
C ILE A 114 8.28 7.68 3.84
N GLN A 115 7.32 8.60 3.88
CA GLN A 115 7.30 9.76 4.79
C GLN A 115 8.59 10.60 4.68
N ARG A 116 9.42 10.60 5.73
CA ARG A 116 10.66 11.38 5.83
C ARG A 116 11.92 10.54 5.68
N LYS A 117 11.78 9.24 5.35
CA LYS A 117 12.90 8.32 5.16
C LYS A 117 13.02 7.95 3.69
N SER A 118 14.21 8.10 3.14
CA SER A 118 14.54 7.81 1.75
C SER A 118 15.44 6.59 1.63
N GLY A 119 15.51 6.01 0.44
CA GLY A 119 16.44 4.93 0.11
C GLY A 119 15.93 3.53 0.43
N PHE A 120 14.61 3.35 0.60
CA PHE A 120 14.04 2.01 0.70
C PHE A 120 14.31 1.24 -0.59
N LYS A 121 14.87 0.04 -0.46
CA LYS A 121 15.19 -0.86 -1.57
C LYS A 121 14.18 -1.99 -1.61
N LYS A 122 13.81 -2.39 -2.83
CA LYS A 122 12.89 -3.51 -3.03
C LYS A 122 13.58 -4.81 -2.65
N VAL A 123 12.95 -5.60 -1.78
CA VAL A 123 13.50 -6.91 -1.39
C VAL A 123 13.14 -7.91 -2.49
N THR A 124 14.15 -8.48 -3.14
CA THR A 124 13.99 -9.58 -4.09
C THR A 124 14.23 -10.92 -3.39
N ASN A 125 13.65 -12.00 -3.90
CA ASN A 125 13.79 -13.34 -3.29
C ASN A 125 15.24 -13.87 -3.27
N GLU A 126 16.16 -13.24 -3.99
CA GLU A 126 17.57 -13.64 -4.10
C GLU A 126 18.39 -13.33 -2.83
N GLU A 127 17.92 -12.41 -1.99
CA GLU A 127 18.63 -11.98 -0.77
C GLU A 127 18.30 -12.83 0.48
N ARG A 128 17.63 -13.99 0.30
CA ARG A 128 17.20 -14.88 1.40
C ARG A 128 17.97 -16.21 1.49
N THR A 129 19.10 -16.32 0.78
CA THR A 129 19.95 -17.52 0.78
C THR A 129 21.11 -17.42 1.76
#